data_AF-A0A3D1R277-F1
#
_entry.id   AF-A0A3D1R277-F1
#
_cell.length_a   1.000
_cell.length_b   1.000
_cell.length_c   1.000
_cell.angle_alpha   90.00
_cell.angle_beta   90.00
_cell.angle_gamma   90.00
#
_symmetry.space_group_name_H-M   'P 1'
#
loop_
_entity.id
_entity.type
_entity.pdbx_description
1 polymer ?
#
loop_
_entity_poly.entity_id
_entity_poly.type
_entity_poly.pdbx_seq_one_letter_code
_entity_poly.pdbx_strand_id
1 'polypeptide(L)'
;MAGAKPAAKPVETAPARPAAKRPAKQDAKRRSALFDAFASASASDEELSGDPDGDPDGDSDTADEGERYFGLILAKSRRNYGITKTISPHELVSLKAVVVLYIGELGELLRDPQIQKSSGNDQFDQDVILSLRKAAPFGPPPQHLVQTLKTVGIAIEATP
;
A
#
# COMPACT_ATOMS: atom_id res chain seq x y z
N MET A 1 18.12 27.00 -66.65
CA MET A 1 17.37 27.03 -65.37
C MET A 1 18.11 28.02 -64.47
N ALA A 2 17.69 29.29 -64.39
CA ALA A 2 16.77 29.82 -63.37
C ALA A 2 17.24 29.47 -61.94
N GLY A 3 17.53 30.38 -61.01
CA GLY A 3 17.41 31.83 -60.98
C GLY A 3 17.89 32.40 -59.62
N ALA A 4 17.90 33.74 -59.55
CA ALA A 4 17.58 34.60 -58.39
C ALA A 4 18.38 34.49 -57.05
N LYS A 5 19.38 35.38 -56.89
CA LYS A 5 19.43 36.59 -56.02
C LYS A 5 19.15 36.52 -54.48
N PRO A 6 19.70 37.50 -53.70
CA PRO A 6 20.42 37.33 -52.42
C PRO A 6 19.72 37.94 -51.17
N ALA A 7 20.23 37.70 -49.96
CA ALA A 7 20.13 38.57 -48.75
C ALA A 7 20.91 37.90 -47.59
N ALA A 8 21.85 38.48 -46.83
CA ALA A 8 21.92 39.75 -46.08
C ALA A 8 21.24 39.73 -44.69
N LYS A 9 22.09 39.72 -43.64
CA LYS A 9 21.93 40.31 -42.27
C LYS A 9 21.05 39.54 -41.25
N PRO A 10 20.99 39.97 -39.97
CA PRO A 10 22.06 40.02 -38.97
C PRO A 10 21.63 39.35 -37.64
N VAL A 11 22.56 39.23 -36.69
CA VAL A 11 22.28 38.91 -35.27
C VAL A 11 21.38 40.01 -34.69
N GLU A 12 20.14 39.65 -34.36
CA GLU A 12 19.19 40.51 -33.65
C GLU A 12 18.86 39.88 -32.28
N THR A 13 19.49 40.46 -31.26
CA THR A 13 19.15 40.37 -29.84
C THR A 13 17.79 40.98 -29.53
N ALA A 14 16.93 40.24 -28.82
CA ALA A 14 15.86 40.73 -27.94
C ALA A 14 15.29 39.55 -27.10
N PRO A 15 14.53 39.76 -25.99
CA PRO A 15 14.73 40.71 -24.88
C PRO A 15 14.54 40.07 -23.47
N ALA A 16 15.00 40.81 -22.45
CA ALA A 16 14.50 40.91 -21.07
C ALA A 16 13.96 39.67 -20.31
N ARG A 17 14.74 39.25 -19.30
CA ARG A 17 14.36 38.39 -18.17
C ARG A 17 13.31 39.09 -17.27
N PRO A 18 12.15 38.48 -16.98
CA PRO A 18 11.32 38.89 -15.85
C PRO A 18 11.92 38.31 -14.55
N ALA A 19 12.41 39.20 -13.68
CA ALA A 19 12.76 38.86 -12.32
C ALA A 19 11.49 38.55 -11.52
N ALA A 20 11.17 37.28 -11.33
CA ALA A 20 10.14 36.84 -10.40
C ALA A 20 10.63 37.06 -8.95
N LYS A 21 10.31 38.23 -8.38
CA LYS A 21 10.39 38.46 -6.93
C LYS A 21 9.38 37.55 -6.23
N ARG A 22 9.86 36.56 -5.48
CA ARG A 22 9.07 35.80 -4.50
C ARG A 22 8.68 36.73 -3.33
N PRO A 23 7.40 36.89 -2.97
CA PRO A 23 7.04 37.44 -1.68
C PRO A 23 7.11 36.33 -0.60
N ALA A 24 8.25 36.26 0.09
CA ALA A 24 8.45 35.42 1.26
C ALA A 24 7.76 36.01 2.51
N LYS A 25 6.42 36.05 2.54
CA LYS A 25 5.65 36.48 3.73
C LYS A 25 4.32 35.74 3.95
N GLN A 26 4.08 34.62 3.27
CA GLN A 26 2.81 33.87 3.41
C GLN A 26 2.93 32.55 4.20
N ASP A 27 4.15 32.06 4.44
CA ASP A 27 4.41 30.79 5.12
C ASP A 27 4.22 30.82 6.65
N ALA A 28 4.51 31.96 7.30
CA ALA A 28 4.43 32.05 8.76
C ALA A 28 2.99 31.94 9.28
N LYS A 29 2.02 32.54 8.55
CA LYS A 29 0.60 32.54 8.96
C LYS A 29 -0.05 31.17 8.80
N ARG A 30 0.37 30.37 7.82
CA ARG A 30 -0.12 28.99 7.64
C ARG A 30 0.45 28.04 8.70
N ARG A 31 1.72 28.17 9.07
CA ARG A 31 2.32 27.35 10.15
C ARG A 31 1.70 27.67 11.51
N SER A 32 1.43 28.95 11.80
CA SER A 32 0.74 29.34 13.04
C SER A 32 -0.67 28.76 13.12
N ALA A 33 -1.43 28.75 12.01
CA ALA A 33 -2.77 28.18 11.98
C ALA A 33 -2.81 26.65 12.19
N LEU A 34 -1.74 25.94 11.78
CA LEU A 34 -1.62 24.50 12.02
C LEU A 34 -1.27 24.18 13.48
N PHE A 35 -0.46 25.01 14.14
CA PHE A 35 -0.17 24.87 15.57
C PHE A 35 -1.39 25.17 16.45
N ASP A 36 -2.18 26.19 16.09
CA ASP A 36 -3.41 26.54 16.80
C ASP A 36 -4.48 25.42 16.69
N ALA A 37 -4.61 24.80 15.51
CA ALA A 37 -5.52 23.68 15.30
C ALA A 37 -5.13 22.42 16.10
N PHE A 38 -3.83 22.15 16.26
CA PHE A 38 -3.36 21.04 17.11
C PHE A 38 -3.56 21.33 18.60
N ALA A 39 -3.31 22.57 19.04
CA ALA A 39 -3.55 22.97 20.42
C ALA A 39 -5.06 22.94 20.79
N SER A 40 -5.93 23.34 19.86
CA SER A 40 -7.39 23.29 20.06
C SER A 40 -7.96 21.88 20.06
N ALA A 41 -7.33 20.91 19.37
CA ALA A 41 -7.76 19.51 19.38
C ALA A 41 -7.36 18.78 20.68
N SER A 42 -6.43 19.34 21.45
CA SER A 42 -5.97 18.76 22.72
C SER A 42 -6.74 19.27 23.94
N ALA A 43 -7.67 20.22 23.74
CA ALA A 43 -8.53 20.79 24.79
C ALA A 43 -9.98 20.26 24.73
N SER A 44 -10.27 19.35 23.79
CA SER A 44 -11.46 18.51 23.87
C SER A 44 -11.18 17.42 24.89
N ASP A 45 -11.63 17.71 26.11
CA ASP A 45 -11.86 16.79 27.21
C ASP A 45 -12.86 15.71 26.73
N GLU A 46 -12.38 14.79 25.90
CA GLU A 46 -13.05 13.54 25.64
C GLU A 46 -12.60 12.61 26.76
N GLU A 47 -13.49 12.39 27.71
CA GLU A 47 -13.37 11.42 28.78
C GLU A 47 -12.97 10.07 28.17
N LEU A 48 -11.66 9.80 28.09
CA LEU A 48 -11.13 8.47 27.86
C LEU A 48 -11.58 7.63 29.06
N SER A 49 -12.77 7.05 28.93
CA SER A 49 -13.22 5.91 29.71
C SER A 49 -12.34 4.73 29.31
N GLY A 50 -11.08 4.75 29.77
CA GLY A 50 -10.30 3.54 29.92
C GLY A 50 -10.70 2.93 31.24
N ASP A 51 -11.30 1.74 31.21
CA ASP A 51 -11.53 0.95 32.40
C ASP A 51 -10.22 0.82 33.21
N PRO A 52 -10.25 1.02 34.53
CA PRO A 52 -9.07 0.87 35.39
C PRO A 52 -8.62 -0.59 35.56
N ASP A 53 -9.37 -1.54 34.99
CA ASP A 53 -9.06 -2.98 34.93
C ASP A 53 -8.53 -3.37 33.55
N GLY A 54 -7.63 -2.54 33.00
CA GLY A 54 -6.84 -2.94 31.84
C GLY A 54 -5.90 -4.08 32.24
N ASP A 55 -6.04 -5.24 31.61
CA ASP A 55 -5.12 -6.36 31.79
C ASP A 55 -3.66 -5.85 31.66
N PRO A 56 -2.79 -6.11 32.65
CA PRO A 56 -1.40 -5.65 32.63
C PRO A 56 -0.56 -6.30 31.51
N ASP A 57 -1.11 -7.33 30.86
CA ASP A 57 -0.57 -8.00 29.68
C ASP A 57 -1.34 -7.49 28.44
N GLY A 58 -1.14 -6.20 28.11
CA GLY A 58 -1.78 -5.59 26.94
C GLY A 58 -1.37 -6.32 25.66
N ASP A 59 -2.23 -7.20 25.16
CA ASP A 59 -2.13 -7.92 23.88
C ASP A 59 -2.09 -6.99 22.64
N SER A 60 -2.12 -5.66 22.83
CA SER A 60 -2.06 -4.69 21.75
C SER A 60 -0.76 -4.80 20.96
N ASP A 61 0.40 -4.91 21.61
CA ASP A 61 1.69 -4.96 20.91
C ASP A 61 1.84 -6.22 20.02
N THR A 62 1.31 -7.36 20.48
CA THR A 62 1.35 -8.64 19.75
C THR A 62 0.33 -8.70 18.63
N ALA A 63 -0.85 -8.08 18.81
CA ALA A 63 -1.87 -7.91 17.78
C ALA A 63 -1.38 -6.98 16.66
N ASP A 64 -0.81 -5.82 17.02
CA ASP A 64 -0.24 -4.83 16.11
C ASP A 64 0.88 -5.43 15.22
N GLU A 65 1.73 -6.29 15.77
CA GLU A 65 2.80 -6.95 15.01
C GLU A 65 2.26 -7.97 14.00
N GLY A 66 1.20 -8.70 14.35
CA GLY A 66 0.53 -9.60 13.44
C GLY A 66 -0.15 -8.89 12.28
N GLU A 67 -0.90 -7.83 12.57
CA GLU A 67 -1.55 -7.00 11.55
C GLU A 67 -0.53 -6.39 10.59
N ARG A 68 0.61 -5.90 11.10
CA ARG A 68 1.73 -5.41 10.28
C ARG A 68 2.26 -6.49 9.34
N TYR A 69 2.48 -7.71 9.85
CA TYR A 69 2.97 -8.82 9.03
C TYR A 69 1.95 -9.23 7.95
N PHE A 70 0.67 -9.27 8.28
CA PHE A 70 -0.40 -9.56 7.32
C PHE A 70 -0.49 -8.49 6.22
N GLY A 71 -0.38 -7.22 6.59
CA GLY A 71 -0.29 -6.11 5.64
C GLY A 71 0.90 -6.26 4.68
N LEU A 72 2.04 -6.74 5.16
CA LEU A 72 3.22 -7.02 4.31
C LEU A 72 2.94 -8.12 3.29
N ILE A 73 2.35 -9.24 3.72
CA ILE A 73 1.98 -10.34 2.83
C ILE A 73 1.03 -9.85 1.74
N LEU A 74 -0.01 -9.11 2.12
CA LEU A 74 -1.00 -8.58 1.18
C LEU A 74 -0.38 -7.55 0.22
N ALA A 75 0.51 -6.69 0.70
CA ALA A 75 1.22 -5.73 -0.14
C ALA A 75 2.15 -6.42 -1.16
N LYS A 76 2.84 -7.50 -0.75
CA LYS A 76 3.68 -8.29 -1.65
C LYS A 76 2.87 -9.08 -2.66
N SER A 77 1.78 -9.73 -2.24
CA SER A 77 0.91 -10.49 -3.15
C SER A 77 0.28 -9.59 -4.20
N ARG A 78 -0.18 -8.39 -3.80
CA ARG A 78 -0.74 -7.37 -4.69
C ARG A 78 0.21 -6.89 -5.77
N ARG A 79 1.50 -6.76 -5.47
CA ARG A 79 2.50 -6.38 -6.48
C ARG A 79 2.68 -7.45 -7.56
N ASN A 80 2.42 -8.70 -7.20
CA ASN A 80 2.56 -9.84 -8.08
C ASN A 80 1.25 -10.26 -8.73
N TYR A 81 0.12 -9.63 -8.38
CA TYR A 81 -1.16 -9.76 -9.08
C TYR A 81 -1.00 -9.28 -10.53
N GLY A 82 -0.57 -10.20 -11.39
CA GLY A 82 -0.73 -10.08 -12.82
C GLY A 82 -2.15 -10.47 -13.19
N ILE A 83 -3.17 -9.79 -12.62
CA ILE A 83 -4.58 -10.00 -12.99
C ILE A 83 -4.61 -9.93 -14.50
N THR A 84 -4.81 -11.10 -15.10
CA THR A 84 -4.70 -11.24 -16.53
C THR A 84 -5.72 -10.27 -17.15
N LYS A 85 -5.28 -9.48 -18.14
CA LYS A 85 -6.08 -8.46 -18.86
C LYS A 85 -7.37 -9.00 -19.52
N THR A 86 -7.65 -10.28 -19.31
CA THR A 86 -8.77 -11.09 -19.77
C THR A 86 -10.04 -10.93 -18.93
N ILE A 87 -9.95 -10.50 -17.66
CA ILE A 87 -11.15 -10.28 -16.84
C ILE A 87 -11.63 -8.84 -17.04
N SER A 88 -12.92 -8.66 -17.33
CA SER A 88 -13.51 -7.34 -17.51
C SER A 88 -13.43 -6.52 -16.21
N PRO A 89 -13.16 -5.20 -16.26
CA PRO A 89 -13.02 -4.37 -15.06
C PRO A 89 -14.27 -4.35 -14.19
N HIS A 90 -15.46 -4.56 -14.78
CA HIS A 90 -16.72 -4.67 -14.04
C HIS A 90 -16.83 -5.94 -13.21
N GLU A 91 -16.26 -7.06 -13.67
CA GLU A 91 -16.26 -8.32 -12.93
C GLU A 91 -15.26 -8.26 -11.78
N LEU A 92 -14.08 -7.67 -11.99
CA LEU A 92 -13.04 -7.53 -10.97
C LEU A 92 -13.57 -6.93 -9.67
N VAL A 93 -14.39 -5.87 -9.72
CA VAL A 93 -14.89 -5.19 -8.50
C VAL A 93 -15.66 -6.12 -7.55
N SER A 94 -16.26 -7.19 -8.08
CA SER A 94 -17.05 -8.14 -7.28
C SER A 94 -16.30 -9.42 -6.90
N LEU A 95 -15.12 -9.66 -7.46
CA LEU A 95 -14.36 -10.89 -7.20
C LEU A 95 -13.68 -10.83 -5.83
N LYS A 96 -13.95 -11.84 -5.01
CA LYS A 96 -13.33 -12.03 -3.70
C LYS A 96 -13.01 -13.49 -3.50
N ALA A 97 -11.74 -13.83 -3.45
CA ALA A 97 -11.29 -15.17 -3.07
C ALA A 97 -10.68 -15.14 -1.68
N VAL A 98 -10.88 -16.20 -0.89
CA VAL A 98 -10.19 -16.39 0.38
C VAL A 98 -9.23 -17.57 0.22
N VAL A 99 -7.95 -17.31 0.45
CA VAL A 99 -6.88 -18.29 0.29
C VAL A 99 -6.15 -18.48 1.61
N VAL A 100 -5.97 -19.73 2.03
CA VAL A 100 -5.22 -20.11 3.22
C VAL A 100 -3.78 -20.42 2.84
N LEU A 101 -2.83 -19.82 3.56
CA LEU A 101 -1.40 -20.04 3.40
C LEU A 101 -0.80 -20.60 4.67
N TYR A 102 0.17 -21.48 4.52
CA TYR A 102 0.97 -22.01 5.62
C TYR A 102 2.38 -21.48 5.48
N ILE A 103 2.81 -20.66 6.42
CA ILE A 103 4.08 -19.92 6.34
C ILE A 103 5.06 -20.46 7.37
N GLY A 104 6.28 -20.73 6.93
CA GLY A 104 7.38 -21.20 7.78
C GLY A 104 8.12 -20.06 8.47
N GLU A 105 9.13 -20.43 9.26
CA GLU A 105 9.88 -19.48 10.09
C GLU A 105 10.73 -18.49 9.31
N LEU A 106 11.10 -18.80 8.05
CA LEU A 106 11.83 -17.88 7.19
C LEU A 106 10.89 -17.11 6.24
N GLY A 107 9.57 -17.31 6.38
CA GLY A 107 8.58 -16.74 5.46
C GLY A 107 8.40 -17.54 4.17
N GLU A 108 8.88 -18.79 4.13
CA GLU A 108 8.60 -19.69 3.02
C GLU A 108 7.17 -20.23 3.06
N LEU A 109 6.64 -20.63 1.91
CA LEU A 109 5.42 -21.41 1.85
C LEU A 109 5.74 -22.86 2.21
N LEU A 110 5.12 -23.37 3.28
CA LEU A 110 5.27 -24.77 3.67
C LEU A 110 4.47 -25.71 2.79
N ARG A 111 3.40 -25.20 2.19
CA ARG A 111 2.46 -25.95 1.35
C ARG A 111 1.92 -25.04 0.26
N ASP A 112 1.30 -25.66 -0.74
CA ASP A 112 0.56 -24.92 -1.76
C ASP A 112 -0.59 -24.10 -1.15
N PRO A 113 -0.79 -22.85 -1.60
CA PRO A 113 -1.92 -22.04 -1.18
C PRO A 113 -3.25 -22.75 -1.48
N GLN A 114 -4.15 -22.78 -0.50
CA GLN A 114 -5.43 -23.47 -0.64
C GLN A 114 -6.58 -22.46 -0.71
N ILE A 115 -7.43 -22.58 -1.72
CA ILE A 115 -8.63 -21.75 -1.83
C ILE A 115 -9.66 -22.26 -0.82
N GLN A 116 -9.95 -21.46 0.20
CA GLN A 116 -11.02 -21.71 1.15
C GLN A 116 -12.37 -21.24 0.60
N LYS A 117 -12.36 -20.11 -0.12
CA LYS A 117 -13.53 -19.58 -0.81
C LYS A 117 -13.13 -19.10 -2.20
N SER A 118 -13.74 -19.70 -3.23
CA SER A 118 -13.53 -19.28 -4.61
C SER A 118 -14.16 -17.90 -4.86
N SER A 119 -13.54 -17.12 -5.75
CA SER A 119 -14.11 -15.87 -6.26
C SER A 119 -15.30 -16.08 -7.21
N GLY A 120 -15.56 -17.32 -7.63
CA GLY A 120 -16.48 -17.63 -8.72
C GLY A 120 -15.85 -17.51 -10.11
N ASN A 121 -14.55 -17.21 -10.19
CA ASN A 121 -13.79 -17.18 -11.43
C ASN A 121 -12.48 -17.98 -11.28
N ASP A 122 -12.40 -19.14 -11.92
CA ASP A 122 -11.23 -20.03 -11.84
C ASP A 122 -9.94 -19.36 -12.33
N GLN A 123 -10.02 -18.47 -13.32
CA GLN A 123 -8.84 -17.77 -13.84
C GLN A 123 -8.28 -16.81 -12.79
N PHE A 124 -9.16 -16.06 -12.10
CA PHE A 124 -8.77 -15.19 -11.00
C PHE A 124 -8.14 -16.00 -9.86
N ASP A 125 -8.79 -17.08 -9.46
CA ASP A 125 -8.32 -17.94 -8.37
C ASP A 125 -6.93 -18.53 -8.66
N GLN A 126 -6.69 -18.96 -9.91
CA GLN A 126 -5.36 -19.44 -10.35
C GLN A 126 -4.32 -18.32 -10.36
N ASP A 127 -4.66 -17.14 -10.86
CA ASP A 127 -3.76 -15.98 -10.86
C ASP A 127 -3.39 -15.57 -9.43
N VAL A 128 -4.33 -15.64 -8.48
CA VAL A 128 -4.08 -15.39 -7.05
C VAL A 128 -3.07 -16.40 -6.50
N ILE A 129 -3.27 -17.71 -6.73
CA ILE A 129 -2.34 -18.75 -6.28
C ILE A 129 -0.94 -18.52 -6.87
N LEU A 130 -0.84 -18.24 -8.17
CA LEU A 130 0.43 -17.98 -8.84
C LEU A 130 1.13 -16.73 -8.30
N SER A 131 0.36 -15.69 -8.00
CA SER A 131 0.87 -14.44 -7.44
C SER A 131 1.42 -14.64 -6.03
N LEU A 132 0.72 -15.41 -5.20
CA LEU A 132 1.16 -15.78 -3.85
C LEU A 132 2.43 -16.65 -3.88
N ARG A 133 2.49 -17.63 -4.78
CA ARG A 133 3.71 -18.44 -4.98
C ARG A 133 4.90 -17.58 -5.42
N LYS A 134 4.69 -16.61 -6.32
CA LYS A 134 5.74 -15.67 -6.76
C LYS A 134 6.13 -14.64 -5.70
N ALA A 135 5.22 -14.33 -4.78
CA ALA A 135 5.46 -13.39 -3.68
C ALA A 135 6.24 -14.02 -2.53
N ALA A 136 6.25 -15.34 -2.44
CA ALA A 136 7.14 -16.05 -1.53
C ALA A 136 8.62 -15.85 -1.93
N PRO A 137 9.53 -15.66 -0.96
CA PRO A 137 9.27 -15.64 0.49
C PRO A 137 8.73 -14.30 1.00
N PHE A 138 7.82 -14.38 1.98
CA PHE A 138 7.17 -13.20 2.59
C PHE A 138 8.06 -12.52 3.64
N GLY A 139 9.18 -13.13 4.02
CA GLY A 139 10.04 -12.70 5.11
C GLY A 139 9.62 -13.37 6.41
N PRO A 140 10.54 -13.49 7.39
CA PRO A 140 10.29 -14.25 8.60
C PRO A 140 9.11 -13.66 9.38
N PRO A 141 8.09 -14.47 9.75
CA PRO A 141 7.03 -14.02 10.63
C PRO A 141 7.56 -13.74 12.04
N PRO A 142 6.85 -12.92 12.83
CA PRO A 142 7.20 -12.71 14.22
C PRO A 142 7.06 -14.00 15.02
N GLN A 143 7.91 -14.18 16.05
CA GLN A 143 8.14 -15.48 16.69
C GLN A 143 6.88 -16.08 17.31
N HIS A 144 5.99 -15.25 17.86
CA HIS A 144 4.71 -15.70 18.43
C HIS A 144 3.72 -16.20 17.38
N LEU A 145 3.84 -15.76 16.12
CA LEU A 145 2.95 -16.18 15.04
C LEU A 145 3.46 -17.37 14.25
N VAL A 146 4.77 -17.69 14.32
CA VAL A 146 5.38 -18.81 13.58
C VAL A 146 4.57 -20.09 13.79
N GLN A 147 4.29 -20.47 15.04
CA GLN A 147 3.62 -21.74 15.33
C GLN A 147 2.18 -21.78 14.78
N THR A 148 1.45 -20.67 14.90
CA THR A 148 0.09 -20.53 14.38
C THR A 148 0.08 -20.59 12.85
N LEU A 149 0.98 -19.87 12.19
CA LEU A 149 1.09 -19.86 10.72
C LEU A 149 1.52 -21.21 10.14
N LYS A 150 2.31 -21.99 10.90
CA LYS A 150 2.71 -23.34 10.52
C LYS A 150 1.57 -24.36 10.64
N THR A 151 0.75 -24.25 11.69
CA THR A 151 -0.25 -25.28 12.05
C THR A 151 -1.65 -24.96 11.54
N VAL A 152 -2.13 -23.74 11.79
CA VAL A 152 -3.46 -23.26 11.39
C VAL A 152 -3.41 -22.62 10.01
N GLY A 153 -2.32 -21.93 9.70
CA GLY A 153 -2.20 -21.10 8.52
C GLY A 153 -2.93 -19.76 8.67
N ILE A 154 -2.89 -18.97 7.61
CA ILE A 154 -3.52 -17.65 7.54
C ILE A 154 -4.45 -17.58 6.34
N ALA A 155 -5.69 -17.15 6.56
CA ALA A 155 -6.62 -16.80 5.50
C ALA A 155 -6.38 -15.36 5.03
N ILE A 156 -6.17 -15.18 3.74
CA ILE A 156 -6.02 -13.88 3.09
C ILE A 156 -7.14 -13.68 2.10
N GLU A 157 -7.81 -12.53 2.20
CA GLU A 157 -8.76 -12.10 1.18
C GLU A 157 -8.01 -11.50 -0.01
N ALA A 158 -8.11 -12.16 -1.15
CA ALA A 158 -7.64 -11.66 -2.42
C ALA A 158 -8.76 -10.84 -3.09
N THR A 159 -8.51 -9.54 -3.14
CA THR A 159 -9.28 -8.56 -3.90
C THR A 159 -8.38 -7.99 -5.01
N PRO A 160 -8.94 -7.72 -6.20
CA PRO A 160 -8.18 -7.12 -7.30
C PRO A 160 -7.72 -5.69 -7.02
#